data_AF-A0A2S9RRX8-F1
#
_entry.id   AF-A0A2S9RRX8-F1
#
_cell.length_a   1.000
_cell.length_b   1.000
_cell.length_c   1.000
_cell.angle_alpha   90.00
_cell.angle_beta   90.00
_cell.angle_gamma   90.00
#
_symmetry.space_group_name_H-M   'P 1'
#
loop_
_entity.id
_entity.type
_entity.pdbx_description
1 polymer ?
#
loop_
_entity_poly.entity_id
_entity_poly.type
_entity_poly.pdbx_seq_one_letter_code
_entity_poly.pdbx_strand_id
1 'polypeptide(L)' 'MSNVYLDNYTNKVAYREDIRKLDNLTIFNDVTNKCLITSSDNAWKGYWQGNYRQTERLVM' A
#
# COMPACT_ATOMS: atom_id res chain seq x y z
N MET A 1 7.78 8.60 19.25
CA MET A 1 7.01 7.56 18.55
C MET A 1 7.13 7.79 17.05
N SER A 2 7.76 6.87 16.33
CA SER A 2 7.74 6.84 14.86
C SER A 2 6.35 6.40 14.36
N ASN A 3 6.01 6.74 13.12
CA ASN A 3 4.75 6.30 12.50
C ASN A 3 4.89 4.82 12.09
N VAL A 4 4.09 3.93 12.70
CA VAL A 4 4.16 2.48 12.48
C VAL A 4 3.80 2.02 11.05
N TYR A 5 3.44 2.95 10.18
CA TYR A 5 3.11 2.76 8.77
C TYR A 5 4.07 3.49 7.82
N LEU A 6 5.24 3.95 8.30
CA LEU A 6 6.20 4.69 7.48
C LEU A 6 6.58 3.94 6.19
N ASP A 7 6.70 2.61 6.27
CA ASP A 7 6.89 1.70 5.13
C ASP A 7 5.82 1.88 4.05
N ASN A 8 4.54 1.92 4.46
CA ASN A 8 3.42 2.09 3.55
C ASN A 8 3.43 3.47 2.87
N TYR A 9 3.78 4.53 3.61
CA TYR A 9 3.86 5.88 3.06
C TYR A 9 5.01 6.00 2.06
N THR A 10 6.20 5.48 2.40
CA THR A 10 7.36 5.47 1.51
C THR A 10 7.07 4.69 0.23
N ASN A 11 6.45 3.51 0.34
CA ASN A 11 6.05 2.71 -0.82
C ASN A 11 5.07 3.44 -1.73
N LYS A 12 4.11 4.19 -1.16
CA LYS A 12 3.16 4.98 -1.94
C LYS A 12 3.84 6.12 -2.70
N VAL A 13 4.84 6.77 -2.10
CA VAL A 13 5.60 7.84 -2.76
C VAL A 13 6.43 7.25 -3.89
N ALA A 14 7.21 6.18 -3.63
CA ALA A 14 8.00 5.51 -4.64
C ALA A 14 7.13 5.05 -5.84
N TYR A 15 6.01 4.37 -5.56
CA TYR A 15 5.08 3.94 -6.59
C TYR A 15 4.59 5.11 -7.45
N ARG A 16 4.21 6.24 -6.84
CA ARG A 16 3.74 7.43 -7.58
C ARG A 16 4.81 8.05 -8.46
N GLU A 17 6.06 8.06 -8.00
CA GLU A 17 7.18 8.57 -8.78
C GLU A 17 7.48 7.67 -9.98
N ASP A 18 7.45 6.34 -9.78
CA ASP A 18 7.69 5.36 -10.86
C ASP A 18 6.65 5.46 -11.98
N ILE A 19 5.38 5.71 -11.64
CA ILE A 19 4.28 5.79 -12.61
C ILE A 19 3.97 7.22 -13.08
N ARG A 20 4.74 8.24 -12.65
CA ARG A 20 4.38 9.67 -12.82
C ARG A 20 4.12 10.09 -14.28
N LYS A 21 4.70 9.36 -15.23
CA LYS A 21 4.59 9.62 -16.68
C LYS A 21 3.69 8.64 -17.42
N LEU A 22 3.04 7.70 -16.73
CA LEU A 22 2.11 6.75 -17.34
C LEU A 22 0.74 7.41 -17.54
N ASP A 23 -0.01 6.89 -18.51
CA ASP A 23 -1.40 7.32 -18.73
C ASP A 23 -2.34 6.75 -17.66
N ASN A 24 -3.50 7.39 -17.50
CA ASN A 24 -4.47 7.04 -16.48
C ASN A 24 -5.03 5.63 -16.63
N LEU A 25 -5.19 5.12 -17.86
CA LEU A 25 -5.73 3.78 -18.10
C LEU A 25 -4.74 2.71 -17.63
N THR A 26 -3.45 2.90 -17.93
CA THR A 26 -2.37 2.02 -17.43
C THR A 26 -2.36 1.97 -15.91
N ILE A 27 -2.43 3.14 -15.25
CA ILE A 27 -2.47 3.21 -13.78
C ILE A 27 -3.73 2.54 -13.22
N PHE A 28 -4.89 2.76 -13.85
CA PHE A 28 -6.16 2.16 -13.45
C PHE A 28 -6.10 0.63 -13.52
N ASN A 29 -5.62 0.08 -14.63
CA ASN A 29 -5.51 -1.35 -14.84
C ASN A 29 -4.54 -1.99 -13.84
N ASP A 30 -3.39 -1.36 -13.59
CA ASP A 30 -2.41 -1.84 -12.61
C ASP A 30 -2.99 -1.90 -11.19
N VAL A 31 -3.61 -0.81 -10.72
CA VAL A 31 -4.21 -0.76 -9.38
C VAL A 31 -5.35 -1.78 -9.25
N THR A 32 -6.20 -1.88 -10.28
CA THR A 32 -7.31 -2.85 -10.30
C THR A 32 -6.79 -4.28 -10.22
N ASN A 33 -5.77 -4.61 -11.01
CA ASN A 33 -5.17 -5.95 -11.01
C ASN A 33 -4.52 -6.27 -9.66
N LYS A 34 -3.78 -5.32 -9.07
CA LYS A 34 -3.22 -5.47 -7.72
C LYS A 34 -4.30 -5.72 -6.68
N CYS A 35 -5.43 -5.01 -6.73
CA CYS A 35 -6.56 -5.26 -5.82
C CYS A 35 -7.18 -6.65 -5.99
N LEU A 36 -7.28 -7.15 -7.22
CA LEU A 36 -7.86 -8.46 -7.52
C LEU A 36 -6.94 -9.62 -7.09
N ILE A 37 -5.62 -9.45 -7.18
CA ILE A 37 -4.63 -10.48 -6.82
C ILE A 37 -4.29 -10.45 -5.33
N THR A 38 -4.39 -9.28 -4.68
CA THR A 38 -3.99 -9.14 -3.28
C THR A 38 -4.86 -10.02 -2.39
N SER A 39 -4.22 -10.96 -1.69
CA SER A 39 -4.91 -11.83 -0.74
C SER A 39 -5.58 -11.00 0.35
N SER A 40 -6.62 -11.55 0.96
CA SER A 40 -7.45 -10.87 1.95
C SER A 40 -6.77 -10.75 3.34
N ASP A 41 -5.50 -10.37 3.35
CA ASP A 41 -4.66 -10.30 4.53
C ASP A 41 -5.11 -9.19 5.49
N ASN A 42 -4.97 -9.46 6.78
CA ASN A 42 -5.45 -8.59 7.86
C ASN A 42 -4.63 -7.30 7.98
N ALA A 43 -3.46 -7.23 7.36
CA ALA A 43 -2.57 -6.08 7.39
C ALA A 43 -3.23 -4.77 6.88
N TRP A 44 -4.18 -4.88 5.95
CA TRP A 44 -4.87 -3.72 5.35
C TRP A 44 -6.34 -3.64 5.72
N LYS A 45 -7.00 -4.81 5.89
CA LYS A 45 -8.34 -4.87 6.48
C LYS A 45 -8.38 -4.20 7.85
N GLY A 46 -7.33 -4.41 8.63
CA GLY A 46 -7.30 -3.94 10.00
C GLY A 46 -7.33 -2.42 10.14
N TYR A 47 -6.66 -1.67 9.26
CA TYR A 47 -6.68 -0.20 9.36
C TYR A 47 -8.11 0.38 9.27
N TRP A 48 -8.95 -0.15 8.38
CA TRP A 48 -10.33 0.32 8.18
C TRP A 48 -11.36 -0.35 9.08
N GLN A 49 -11.03 -1.50 9.68
CA GLN A 49 -11.89 -2.24 10.60
C GLN A 49 -11.49 -2.08 12.08
N GLY A 50 -10.54 -1.20 12.41
CA GLY A 50 -10.09 -0.92 13.77
C GLY A 50 -8.99 -1.84 14.33
N ASN A 51 -8.44 -2.75 13.52
CA ASN A 51 -7.27 -3.56 13.84
C ASN A 51 -5.97 -2.83 13.40
N TYR A 52 -5.52 -1.92 14.25
CA TYR A 52 -4.30 -1.13 14.02
C TYR A 52 -3.04 -1.95 14.29
N ARG A 53 -2.01 -1.76 13.44
CA ARG A 53 -0.66 -2.29 13.68
C ARG A 53 -0.15 -1.80 15.04
N GLN A 54 0.30 -2.74 15.87
CA GLN A 54 0.85 -2.45 17.20
C GLN A 54 2.35 -2.14 17.16
N THR A 55 3.04 -2.58 16.10
CA THR A 55 4.47 -2.38 15.90
C THR A 55 4.76 -2.14 14.43
N GLU A 56 5.92 -1.53 14.15
CA GLU A 56 6.43 -1.35 12.78
C GLU A 56 6.67 -2.71 12.11
N ARG A 57 6.39 -2.76 10.80
CA ARG A 57 6.75 -3.92 9.99
C ARG A 57 8.23 -3.82 9.62
N LEU A 58 9.03 -4.75 10.12
CA LEU A 58 10.39 -4.92 9.63
C LEU A 58 10.33 -5.57 8.24
N VAL A 59 10.69 -4.81 7.21
CA VAL A 59 10.87 -5.34 5.86
C VAL A 59 12.37 -5.62 5.70
N MET A 60 12.73 -6.88 5.46
CA MET A 60 14.11 -7.31 5.20
C MET A 60 14.45 -7.15 3.71
#